data_AF-A0A7S2K898-F1
#
_entry.id   AF-A0A7S2K898-F1
#
_cell.length_a   1.000
_cell.length_b   1.000
_cell.length_c   1.000
_cell.angle_alpha   90.00
_cell.angle_beta   90.00
_cell.angle_gamma   90.00
#
_symmetry.space_group_name_H-M   'P 1'
#
loop_
_entity.id
_entity.type
_entity.pdbx_description
1 polymer ?
#
loop_
_entity_poly.entity_id
_entity_poly.type
_entity_poly.pdbx_seq_one_letter_code
_entity_poly.pdbx_strand_id
1 'polypeptide(L)'
;RVFPVGGAANASAVTPNDPSWSSLWNMQRIGVESAWARLGRMRPSSRTTVVAVVDTGVALKHEDLASVMWTNPGEIPGNGLDDDGNGYIDDVHGYDFYGESGDPEDDDGHGT
;
A
#
# COMPACT_ATOMS: atom_id res chain seq x y z
N ARG A 1 18.04 -6.74 12.27
CA ARG A 1 18.35 -8.19 12.32
C ARG A 1 19.25 -8.49 11.11
N VAL A 2 20.50 -8.90 11.34
CA VAL A 2 21.52 -9.08 10.29
C VAL A 2 21.44 -10.51 9.75
N PHE A 3 21.53 -10.70 8.42
CA PHE A 3 21.78 -12.01 7.81
C PHE A 3 23.05 -11.96 6.94
N PRO A 4 23.86 -13.04 6.94
CA PRO A 4 25.27 -13.01 6.58
C PRO A 4 25.52 -13.07 5.07
N VAL A 5 26.73 -12.67 4.68
CA VAL A 5 27.23 -12.66 3.30
C VAL A 5 27.97 -13.97 3.03
N GLY A 6 27.66 -14.66 1.93
CA GLY A 6 28.46 -15.79 1.48
C GLY A 6 27.93 -16.50 0.24
N GLY A 7 28.71 -16.43 -0.85
CA GLY A 7 28.76 -17.46 -1.89
C GLY A 7 27.64 -17.43 -2.94
N ALA A 8 28.05 -17.53 -4.22
CA ALA A 8 27.15 -17.62 -5.35
C ALA A 8 26.16 -18.79 -5.19
N ALA A 9 24.89 -18.46 -4.96
CA ALA A 9 23.78 -19.40 -4.95
C ALA A 9 22.61 -18.81 -5.73
N ASN A 10 22.00 -19.65 -6.56
CA ASN A 10 20.81 -19.37 -7.35
C ASN A 10 19.80 -18.51 -6.58
N ALA A 11 19.15 -17.58 -7.27
CA ALA A 11 18.06 -16.80 -6.70
C ALA A 11 16.94 -17.73 -6.25
N SER A 12 16.95 -18.17 -4.99
CA SER A 12 15.76 -18.72 -4.38
C SER A 12 14.68 -17.64 -4.46
N ALA A 13 13.59 -17.95 -5.17
CA ALA A 13 12.39 -17.15 -5.19
C ALA A 13 12.00 -16.83 -3.74
N VAL A 14 11.71 -15.55 -3.47
CA VAL A 14 11.17 -15.15 -2.17
C VAL A 14 9.70 -15.51 -2.19
N THR A 15 9.34 -16.67 -1.64
CA THR A 15 7.94 -17.05 -1.48
C THR A 15 7.34 -16.27 -0.31
N PRO A 16 6.23 -15.53 -0.52
CA PRO A 16 5.54 -14.82 0.56
C PRO A 16 5.08 -15.75 1.68
N ASN A 17 5.00 -15.19 2.88
CA ASN A 17 4.41 -15.84 4.05
C ASN A 17 2.88 -15.62 4.15
N ASP A 18 2.27 -15.06 3.12
CA ASP A 18 0.83 -14.85 3.04
C ASP A 18 0.08 -16.21 3.03
N PRO A 19 -0.85 -16.46 3.97
CA PRO A 19 -1.57 -17.73 4.06
C PRO A 19 -2.36 -18.10 2.79
N SER A 20 -2.78 -17.10 2.01
CA SER A 20 -3.56 -17.24 0.78
C SER A 20 -2.69 -17.22 -0.48
N TRP A 21 -1.35 -17.19 -0.36
CA TRP A 21 -0.42 -17.13 -1.49
C TRP A 21 -0.70 -18.16 -2.59
N SER A 22 -1.08 -19.39 -2.20
CA SER A 22 -1.39 -20.47 -3.14
C SER A 22 -2.58 -20.16 -4.05
N SER A 23 -3.51 -19.30 -3.61
CA SER A 23 -4.69 -18.87 -4.35
C SER A 23 -4.41 -17.73 -5.35
N LEU A 24 -3.30 -16.99 -5.18
CA LEU A 24 -2.95 -15.83 -6.00
C LEU A 24 -2.27 -16.24 -7.32
N TRP A 25 -2.98 -17.02 -8.13
CA TRP A 25 -2.46 -17.63 -9.37
C TRP A 25 -1.88 -16.60 -10.36
N ASN A 26 -2.45 -15.41 -10.41
CA ASN A 26 -2.02 -14.33 -11.29
C ASN A 26 -0.65 -13.79 -10.88
N MET A 27 -0.42 -13.60 -9.58
CA MET A 27 0.86 -13.15 -9.03
C MET A 27 1.99 -14.15 -9.33
N GLN A 28 1.68 -15.44 -9.17
CA GLN A 28 2.60 -16.52 -9.54
C GLN A 28 2.88 -16.50 -11.06
N ARG A 29 1.84 -16.31 -11.88
CA ARG A 29 1.96 -16.31 -13.36
C ARG A 29 2.76 -15.13 -13.91
N ILE A 30 2.65 -13.95 -13.31
CA ILE A 30 3.46 -12.78 -13.71
C ILE A 30 4.91 -12.84 -13.18
N GLY A 31 5.24 -13.87 -12.39
CA GLY A 31 6.60 -14.09 -11.89
C GLY A 31 7.03 -13.07 -10.83
N VAL A 32 6.11 -12.61 -9.98
CA VAL A 32 6.38 -11.55 -9.00
C VAL A 32 7.51 -11.90 -8.03
N GLU A 33 7.65 -13.18 -7.65
CA GLU A 33 8.74 -13.64 -6.77
C GLU A 33 10.13 -13.36 -7.37
N SER A 34 10.27 -13.51 -8.70
CA SER A 34 11.51 -13.19 -9.42
C SER A 34 11.77 -11.69 -9.44
N ALA A 35 10.72 -10.88 -9.58
CA ALA A 35 10.81 -9.42 -9.53
C ALA A 35 11.25 -8.94 -8.13
N TRP A 36 10.64 -9.46 -7.06
CA TRP A 36 11.03 -9.14 -5.68
C TRP A 36 12.46 -9.58 -5.37
N ALA A 37 12.87 -10.79 -5.79
CA ALA A 37 14.25 -11.25 -5.62
C ALA A 37 15.26 -10.33 -6.33
N ARG A 38 14.92 -9.82 -7.50
CA ARG A 38 15.74 -8.84 -8.23
C ARG A 38 15.79 -7.49 -7.52
N LEU A 39 14.64 -6.96 -7.09
CA LEU A 39 14.56 -5.70 -6.36
C LEU A 39 15.31 -5.77 -5.02
N GLY A 40 15.17 -6.83 -4.24
CA GLY A 40 15.90 -7.00 -2.99
C GLY A 40 17.43 -6.97 -3.16
N ARG A 41 17.94 -7.48 -4.28
CA ARG A 41 19.38 -7.44 -4.62
C ARG A 41 19.86 -6.04 -5.04
N MET A 42 19.00 -5.28 -5.69
CA MET A 42 19.33 -3.95 -6.22
C MET A 42 19.45 -2.87 -5.15
N ARG A 43 19.06 -3.16 -3.88
CA ARG A 43 18.96 -2.15 -2.81
C ARG A 43 18.32 -0.85 -3.33
N PRO A 44 17.14 -0.92 -3.97
CA PRO A 44 16.49 0.26 -4.50
C PRO A 44 16.42 1.30 -3.39
N SER A 45 16.71 2.56 -3.74
CA SER A 45 16.43 3.67 -2.84
C SER A 45 15.02 3.46 -2.29
N SER A 46 14.81 3.64 -0.99
CA SER A 46 13.55 3.47 -0.27
C SER A 46 12.45 4.47 -0.70
N ARG A 47 12.36 4.75 -1.99
CA ARG A 47 11.34 5.58 -2.59
C ARG A 47 10.03 4.83 -2.50
N THR A 48 9.23 5.20 -1.52
CA THR A 48 7.81 4.89 -1.49
C THR A 48 7.18 5.51 -2.72
N THR A 49 6.44 4.70 -3.48
CA THR A 49 5.62 5.18 -4.59
C THR A 49 4.19 5.30 -4.08
N VAL A 50 3.61 6.50 -4.14
CA VAL A 50 2.19 6.71 -3.83
C VAL A 50 1.38 6.38 -5.07
N VAL A 51 0.33 5.57 -4.91
CA VAL A 51 -0.60 5.18 -5.96
C VAL A 51 -1.98 5.67 -5.57
N ALA A 52 -2.60 6.49 -6.41
CA ALA A 52 -3.99 6.91 -6.23
C ALA A 52 -4.93 5.85 -6.79
N VAL A 53 -5.91 5.42 -5.99
CA VAL A 53 -7.00 4.54 -6.39
C VAL A 53 -8.28 5.37 -6.41
N VAL A 54 -9.00 5.34 -7.52
CA VAL A 54 -10.28 6.03 -7.69
C VAL A 54 -11.35 4.96 -7.83
N ASP A 55 -12.03 4.66 -6.73
CA ASP A 55 -12.95 3.54 -6.59
C ASP A 55 -14.01 3.84 -5.50
N THR A 56 -14.65 2.83 -4.90
CA THR A 56 -15.67 2.98 -3.84
C THR A 56 -15.10 3.38 -2.47
N GLY A 57 -13.78 3.43 -2.35
CA GLY A 57 -13.08 3.75 -1.11
C GLY A 57 -11.96 2.75 -0.84
N VAL A 58 -11.49 2.71 0.39
CA VAL A 58 -10.61 1.65 0.90
C VAL A 58 -10.93 1.39 2.37
N ALA A 59 -10.99 0.13 2.79
CA ALA A 59 -11.17 -0.19 4.20
C ALA A 59 -9.93 0.20 5.02
N LEU A 60 -9.96 1.37 5.67
CA LEU A 60 -8.79 1.99 6.32
C LEU A 60 -8.23 1.15 7.48
N LYS A 61 -9.06 0.26 8.03
CA LYS A 61 -8.73 -0.60 9.17
C LYS A 61 -8.43 -2.05 8.76
N HIS A 62 -8.41 -2.38 7.48
CA HIS A 62 -8.09 -3.73 7.02
C HIS A 62 -6.65 -4.10 7.40
N GLU A 63 -6.45 -5.27 8.02
CA GLU A 63 -5.17 -5.62 8.65
C GLU A 63 -3.99 -5.68 7.66
N ASP A 64 -4.25 -6.11 6.43
CA ASP A 64 -3.23 -6.17 5.37
C ASP A 64 -2.99 -4.83 4.64
N LEU A 65 -3.86 -3.83 4.82
CA LEU A 65 -3.77 -2.55 4.12
C LEU A 65 -3.36 -1.38 5.03
N ALA A 66 -3.79 -1.37 6.28
CA ALA A 66 -3.62 -0.24 7.20
C ALA A 66 -2.16 0.21 7.36
N SER A 67 -1.20 -0.72 7.24
CA SER A 67 0.24 -0.40 7.37
C SER A 67 0.87 0.27 6.15
N VAL A 68 0.19 0.23 4.99
CA VAL A 68 0.68 0.77 3.71
C VAL A 68 -0.17 1.92 3.18
N MET A 69 -1.21 2.34 3.92
CA MET A 69 -2.02 3.49 3.56
C MET A 69 -1.18 4.76 3.49
N TRP A 70 -1.43 5.54 2.45
CA TRP A 70 -0.87 6.88 2.36
C TRP A 70 -1.50 7.76 3.44
N THR A 71 -0.70 8.66 4.01
CA THR A 71 -1.17 9.68 4.95
C THR A 71 -0.79 11.03 4.38
N ASN A 72 -1.76 11.94 4.27
CA ASN A 72 -1.52 13.30 3.83
C ASN A 72 -0.60 14.00 4.86
N PRO A 73 0.65 14.33 4.50
CA PRO A 73 1.55 15.02 5.43
C PRO A 73 1.16 16.49 5.67
N GLY A 74 0.20 17.01 4.89
CA GLY A 74 -0.34 18.36 5.01
C GLY A 74 -1.45 18.49 6.05
N GLU A 75 -2.10 17.39 6.44
CA GLU A 75 -3.29 17.41 7.31
C GLU A 75 -2.98 17.14 8.78
N ILE A 76 -3.73 17.78 9.68
CA ILE A 76 -3.79 17.46 11.10
C ILE A 76 -5.09 16.70 11.36
N PRO A 77 -5.03 15.38 11.62
CA PRO A 77 -6.25 14.56 11.68
C PRO A 77 -7.27 15.04 12.72
N GLY A 78 -8.50 15.27 12.25
CA GLY A 78 -9.69 15.49 13.07
C GLY A 78 -9.76 16.88 13.69
N ASN A 79 -9.11 17.88 13.08
CA ASN A 79 -9.18 19.26 13.54
C ASN A 79 -10.33 20.05 12.87
N GLY A 80 -11.00 19.49 11.86
CA GLY A 80 -12.10 20.11 11.13
C GLY A 80 -11.67 21.23 10.20
N LEU A 81 -10.40 21.29 9.81
CA LEU A 81 -9.81 22.28 8.91
C LEU A 81 -9.24 21.60 7.67
N ASP A 82 -9.07 22.39 6.62
CA ASP A 82 -8.23 22.06 5.46
C ASP A 82 -6.87 22.70 5.74
N ASP A 83 -5.91 21.91 6.24
CA ASP A 83 -4.63 22.42 6.75
C ASP A 83 -3.63 22.67 5.62
N ASP A 84 -3.73 21.92 4.52
CA ASP A 84 -2.85 22.04 3.37
C ASP A 84 -3.38 22.98 2.28
N GLY A 85 -4.65 23.41 2.38
CA GLY A 85 -5.31 24.35 1.50
C GLY A 85 -5.70 23.76 0.14
N ASN A 86 -5.87 22.44 0.05
CA ASN A 86 -6.20 21.75 -1.19
C ASN A 86 -7.71 21.75 -1.52
N GLY A 87 -8.56 22.23 -0.61
CA GLY A 87 -10.01 22.30 -0.73
C GLY A 87 -10.77 21.15 -0.07
N TYR A 88 -10.10 20.25 0.63
CA TYR A 88 -10.66 19.06 1.24
C TYR A 88 -10.34 19.05 2.74
N ILE A 89 -11.39 19.08 3.57
CA ILE A 89 -11.24 19.09 5.04
C ILE A 89 -10.89 17.67 5.51
N ASP A 90 -9.85 17.56 6.35
CA ASP A 90 -9.43 16.33 7.03
C ASP A 90 -9.20 15.13 6.07
N ASP A 91 -8.64 15.34 4.87
CA ASP A 91 -8.40 14.30 3.85
C ASP A 91 -7.16 13.42 4.14
N VAL A 92 -7.07 12.95 5.38
CA VAL A 92 -5.90 12.30 5.98
C VAL A 92 -5.42 11.07 5.20
N HIS A 93 -6.33 10.28 4.64
CA HIS A 93 -6.01 9.06 3.90
C HIS A 93 -6.54 9.08 2.45
N GLY A 94 -7.07 10.22 2.01
CA GLY A 94 -7.83 10.36 0.77
C GLY A 94 -9.13 11.10 1.03
N TYR A 95 -9.98 11.16 0.00
CA TYR A 95 -11.21 11.93 0.04
C TYR A 95 -12.36 11.18 -0.62
N ASP A 96 -13.52 11.19 0.03
CA ASP A 96 -14.79 10.74 -0.54
C ASP A 96 -15.47 11.93 -1.25
N PHE A 97 -15.42 11.89 -2.58
CA PHE A 97 -16.05 12.89 -3.44
C PHE A 97 -17.57 12.74 -3.56
N TYR A 98 -18.13 11.58 -3.21
CA TYR A 98 -19.57 11.35 -3.23
C TYR A 98 -20.22 11.88 -1.95
N GLY A 99 -19.64 11.56 -0.79
CA GLY A 99 -20.07 12.06 0.51
C GLY A 99 -19.54 13.45 0.88
N GLU A 100 -18.66 14.03 0.08
CA GLU A 100 -17.99 15.32 0.31
C GLU A 100 -17.27 15.36 1.67
N SER A 101 -16.48 14.31 1.97
CA SER A 101 -15.81 14.15 3.26
C SER A 101 -14.38 13.62 3.13
N GLY A 102 -13.53 13.94 4.11
CA GLY A 102 -12.17 13.38 4.23
C GLY A 102 -12.11 11.92 4.69
N ASP A 103 -13.23 11.20 4.68
CA ASP A 103 -13.34 9.80 5.08
C ASP A 103 -13.59 8.89 3.87
N PRO A 104 -12.54 8.32 3.23
CA PRO A 104 -12.67 7.44 2.08
C PRO A 104 -12.92 5.97 2.47
N GLU A 105 -13.54 5.71 3.62
CA GLU A 105 -13.88 4.34 4.05
C GLU A 105 -14.79 3.66 3.01
N ASP A 106 -14.43 2.45 2.61
CA ASP A 106 -15.18 1.67 1.63
C ASP A 106 -16.47 1.08 2.23
N ASP A 107 -17.62 1.38 1.60
CA ASP A 107 -18.93 0.87 1.99
C ASP A 107 -19.53 -0.17 1.01
N ASP A 108 -18.83 -0.48 -0.10
CA ASP A 108 -19.24 -1.47 -1.10
C ASP A 108 -18.37 -2.73 -1.09
N GLY A 109 -17.04 -2.55 -1.02
CA GLY A 109 -16.05 -3.63 -1.01
C GLY A 109 -15.34 -3.87 -2.35
N HIS A 110 -15.63 -3.09 -3.40
CA HIS A 110 -14.89 -3.18 -4.66
C HIS A 110 -13.51 -2.50 -4.56
N GLY A 111 -13.40 -1.42 -3.79
CA GLY A 111 -12.14 -0.67 -3.63
C GLY A 111 -11.10 -1.36 -2.74
N THR A 112 -11.53 -2.26 -1.85
CA THR A 112 -10.68 -3.01 -0.90
C THR A 112 -10.20 -4.35 -1.45
#